data_AF-W6LB31-F1
#
_entry.id   AF-W6LB31-F1
#
_cell.length_a   1.000
_cell.length_b   1.000
_cell.length_c   1.000
_cell.angle_alpha   90.00
_cell.angle_beta   90.00
_cell.angle_gamma   90.00
#
_symmetry.space_group_name_H-M   'P 1'
#
loop_
_entity.id
_entity.type
_entity.pdbx_description
1 polymer ?
#
loop_
_entity_poly.entity_id
_entity_poly.type
_entity_poly.pdbx_seq_one_letter_code
_entity_poly.pdbx_strand_id
1 'polypeptide(L)'
;MYARYRTRSRFYKRPEKVLKAYNVSPNLLRRPKVANGLLSGLYTDETVDLRDRERLAMLEAIRHPRERDFYQDHTYHNQWITRDLETHQRRSLAARYRFFAPDYALKPWLWYPGDVVEVVSGEAAGQRGVILAVVAYKNEIIVQDVNVRDVVIPAAEGRPEQRLQREHPIRVTRVRHVDPSTQALCHLEKVQVRDRKTGAQVESRMALESGVLLPIPPREGDRGLAVGDPLRETAMFDVEEPTYDPARERPPMLERRLRAMEDHFVRALRAAHDFHQPLRRRNGEAMRDFQRGVVARAAERLAARCGAPPEAKTKDPGENIAAENPAARCEAPSEAKTKDPGEHIAARPAWWRAMLAPYVEVLEEEAAERERAHAAEADQQRRESEAAMAAPGGRPDHNDDDDEDFQDDEEEDEEEDDDEKSKVGGDGDGDNDNHGDVEGS
;
A
#
# COMPACT_ATOMS: atom_id res chain seq x y z
N MET A 1 -67.98 23.00 35.42
CA MET A 1 -67.38 24.07 34.58
C MET A 1 -66.13 23.50 33.93
N TYR A 2 -65.96 23.62 32.61
CA TYR A 2 -64.77 23.11 31.90
C TYR A 2 -63.78 24.24 31.61
N ALA A 3 -62.48 23.93 31.64
CA ALA A 3 -61.45 24.87 31.21
C ALA A 3 -61.60 25.18 29.72
N ARG A 4 -61.31 26.43 29.32
CA ARG A 4 -61.34 26.82 27.90
C ARG A 4 -60.11 26.23 27.21
N TYR A 5 -60.32 25.13 26.49
CA TYR A 5 -59.32 24.57 25.60
C TYR A 5 -59.47 25.17 24.20
N ARG A 6 -58.36 25.62 23.60
CA ARG A 6 -58.32 26.11 22.22
C ARG A 6 -57.15 25.47 21.49
N THR A 7 -57.45 24.82 20.37
CA THR A 7 -56.42 24.25 19.51
C THR A 7 -55.60 25.38 18.88
N ARG A 8 -54.27 25.24 18.91
CA ARG A 8 -53.37 26.25 18.32
C ARG A 8 -53.06 25.86 16.89
N SER A 9 -53.34 26.75 15.93
CA SER A 9 -53.04 26.54 14.51
C SER A 9 -51.57 26.17 14.24
N ARG A 10 -50.64 26.70 15.06
CA ARG A 10 -49.21 26.38 15.00
C ARG A 10 -48.88 24.90 15.21
N PHE A 11 -49.71 24.14 15.91
CA PHE A 11 -49.51 22.70 16.07
C PHE A 11 -49.96 21.92 14.82
N TYR A 12 -50.95 22.43 14.08
CA TYR A 12 -51.41 21.81 12.84
C TYR A 12 -50.52 22.15 11.64
N LYS A 13 -50.04 23.40 11.55
CA LYS A 13 -49.20 23.86 10.43
C LYS A 13 -48.07 24.76 10.94
N ARG A 14 -46.84 24.27 10.82
CA ARG A 14 -45.61 25.00 11.13
C ARG A 14 -44.62 24.81 9.99
N PRO A 15 -44.65 25.65 8.93
CA PRO A 15 -43.66 25.56 7.87
C PRO A 15 -42.27 25.81 8.44
N GLU A 16 -41.26 25.25 7.78
CA GLU A 16 -39.87 25.51 8.11
C GLU A 16 -39.53 27.00 7.95
N LYS A 17 -38.49 27.44 8.66
CA LYS A 17 -37.99 28.81 8.50
C LYS A 17 -37.29 28.91 7.14
N VAL A 18 -37.49 30.04 6.45
CA VAL A 18 -36.82 30.31 5.17
C VAL A 18 -35.31 30.19 5.36
N LEU A 19 -34.69 29.33 4.55
CA LEU A 19 -33.25 29.11 4.57
C LEU A 19 -32.50 30.35 4.07
N LYS A 20 -31.27 30.51 4.54
CA LYS A 20 -30.39 31.60 4.10
C LYS A 20 -29.66 31.16 2.83
N ALA A 21 -29.87 31.87 1.73
CA ALA A 21 -29.06 31.69 0.54
C ALA A 21 -27.59 32.03 0.87
N TYR A 22 -26.67 31.10 0.62
CA TYR A 22 -25.23 31.25 0.88
C TYR A 22 -24.87 31.67 2.31
N ASN A 23 -25.67 31.27 3.32
CA ASN A 23 -25.54 31.73 4.72
C ASN A 23 -25.64 33.26 4.92
N VAL A 24 -26.12 34.02 3.94
CA VAL A 24 -26.29 35.47 4.02
C VAL A 24 -27.71 35.80 4.50
N SER A 25 -27.83 36.65 5.53
CA SER A 25 -29.12 37.25 5.87
C SER A 25 -29.28 38.61 5.15
N PRO A 26 -30.36 38.82 4.37
CA PRO A 26 -30.48 39.99 3.47
C PRO A 26 -30.44 41.34 4.20
N ASN A 27 -30.90 41.38 5.45
CA ASN A 27 -30.98 42.62 6.23
C ASN A 27 -29.88 42.74 7.30
N LEU A 28 -28.78 41.99 7.22
CA LEU A 28 -27.73 42.02 8.25
C LEU A 28 -27.15 43.42 8.47
N LEU A 29 -26.88 44.14 7.38
CA LEU A 29 -26.28 45.48 7.40
C LEU A 29 -27.29 46.60 7.72
N ARG A 30 -28.59 46.30 7.64
CA ARG A 30 -29.67 47.27 7.88
C ARG A 30 -30.22 47.23 9.29
N ARG A 31 -30.16 46.07 9.96
CA ARG A 31 -30.73 45.87 11.30
C ARG A 31 -29.72 46.19 12.41
N PRO A 32 -30.16 46.73 13.56
CA PRO A 32 -29.29 46.88 14.71
C PRO A 32 -28.85 45.52 15.26
N LYS A 33 -27.64 45.45 15.82
CA LYS A 33 -27.09 44.24 16.44
C LYS A 33 -27.62 44.09 17.87
N VAL A 34 -28.90 43.74 18.00
CA VAL A 34 -29.57 43.41 19.27
C VAL A 34 -29.70 41.89 19.39
N ALA A 35 -29.64 41.34 20.61
CA ALA A 35 -29.86 39.92 20.84
C ALA A 35 -31.24 39.48 20.30
N ASN A 36 -31.29 38.34 19.62
CA ASN A 36 -32.53 37.80 19.08
C ASN A 36 -33.51 37.53 20.25
N GLY A 37 -34.78 37.90 20.10
CA GLY A 37 -35.80 37.69 21.14
C GLY A 37 -36.25 39.00 21.80
N LEU A 38 -35.31 39.88 22.17
CA LEU A 38 -35.60 41.11 22.90
C LEU A 38 -36.60 42.02 22.18
N LEU A 39 -36.35 42.32 20.89
CA LEU A 39 -37.26 43.13 20.08
C LEU A 39 -38.58 42.42 19.76
N SER A 40 -38.65 41.10 19.88
CA SER A 40 -39.88 40.31 19.69
C SER A 40 -40.66 40.07 21.00
N GLY A 41 -40.18 40.60 22.13
CA GLY A 41 -40.79 40.40 23.45
C GLY A 41 -40.55 39.02 24.08
N LEU A 42 -39.57 38.26 23.57
CA LEU A 42 -39.13 37.00 24.18
C LEU A 42 -37.97 37.28 25.13
N TYR A 43 -38.23 37.12 26.42
CA TYR A 43 -37.27 37.30 27.50
C TYR A 43 -37.50 36.20 28.54
N THR A 44 -36.42 35.72 29.14
CA THR A 44 -36.41 34.66 30.14
C THR A 44 -35.34 34.98 31.17
N ASP A 45 -35.70 35.07 32.45
CA ASP A 45 -34.75 35.29 33.54
C ASP A 45 -33.81 34.10 33.71
N GLU A 46 -34.37 32.89 33.63
CA GLU A 46 -33.64 31.63 33.71
C GLU A 46 -34.04 30.74 32.53
N THR A 47 -33.04 30.13 31.90
CA THR A 47 -33.25 29.11 30.86
C THR A 47 -32.86 27.76 31.43
N VAL A 48 -33.83 26.87 31.64
CA VAL A 48 -33.60 25.51 32.10
C VAL A 48 -33.70 24.57 30.89
N ASP A 49 -32.57 23.99 30.46
CA ASP A 49 -32.53 22.98 29.41
C ASP A 49 -32.52 21.57 30.04
N LEU A 50 -33.57 20.78 29.76
CA LEU A 50 -33.68 19.42 30.29
C LEU A 50 -32.71 18.43 29.60
N ARG A 51 -32.01 18.85 28.54
CA ARG A 51 -31.00 18.04 27.85
C ARG A 51 -29.64 18.04 28.54
N ASP A 52 -29.42 18.95 29.48
CA ASP A 52 -28.16 19.05 30.20
C ASP A 52 -27.98 17.90 31.19
N ARG A 53 -26.72 17.48 31.36
CA ARG A 53 -26.37 16.34 32.24
C ARG A 53 -26.85 16.54 33.68
N GLU A 54 -26.78 17.75 34.21
CA GLU A 54 -27.21 18.09 35.58
C GLU A 54 -28.71 17.89 35.80
N ARG A 55 -29.50 17.90 34.73
CA ARG A 55 -30.97 17.79 34.78
C ARG A 55 -31.48 16.42 34.33
N LEU A 56 -30.59 15.49 34.00
CA LEU A 56 -30.98 14.15 33.53
C LEU A 56 -31.91 13.44 34.53
N ALA A 57 -31.61 13.47 35.83
CA ALA A 57 -32.45 12.87 36.86
C ALA A 57 -33.85 13.51 36.95
N MET A 58 -33.94 14.83 36.75
CA MET A 58 -35.23 15.53 36.72
C MET A 58 -36.03 15.14 35.47
N LEU A 59 -35.37 15.03 34.32
CA LEU A 59 -35.99 14.57 33.08
C LEU A 59 -36.53 13.14 33.22
N GLU A 60 -35.73 12.23 33.78
CA GLU A 60 -36.12 10.84 34.03
C GLU A 60 -37.28 10.73 35.02
N ALA A 61 -37.32 11.56 36.06
CA ALA A 61 -38.44 11.61 37.00
C ALA A 61 -39.75 12.13 36.36
N ILE A 62 -39.66 12.96 35.33
CA ILE A 62 -40.84 13.46 34.58
C ILE A 62 -41.36 12.40 33.59
N ARG A 63 -40.50 11.50 33.10
CA ARG A 63 -40.91 10.45 32.15
C ARG A 63 -41.84 9.43 32.79
N HIS A 64 -42.80 8.93 32.02
CA HIS A 64 -43.75 7.96 32.52
C HIS A 64 -43.08 6.59 32.65
N PRO A 65 -43.21 5.86 33.78
CA PRO A 65 -42.53 4.57 34.01
C PRO A 65 -42.96 3.41 33.08
N ARG A 66 -43.91 3.66 32.16
CA ARG A 66 -44.31 2.68 31.13
C ARG A 66 -43.50 2.82 29.85
N GLU A 67 -42.86 3.97 29.64
CA GLU A 67 -41.94 4.19 28.53
C GLU A 67 -40.61 3.55 28.93
N ARG A 68 -40.25 2.45 28.27
CA ARG A 68 -39.00 1.74 28.51
C ARG A 68 -38.00 2.10 27.42
N ASP A 69 -36.80 2.50 27.83
CA ASP A 69 -35.69 2.74 26.93
C ASP A 69 -34.90 1.43 26.77
N PHE A 70 -34.75 0.95 25.53
CA PHE A 70 -33.86 -0.16 25.19
C PHE A 70 -32.43 0.34 24.96
N TYR A 71 -31.44 -0.56 24.97
CA TYR A 71 -30.02 -0.24 24.68
C TYR A 71 -29.35 0.69 25.71
N GLN A 72 -29.61 0.49 27.00
CA GLN A 72 -29.02 1.29 28.07
C GLN A 72 -27.52 1.00 28.26
N ASP A 73 -27.15 -0.28 28.30
CA ASP A 73 -25.77 -0.72 28.57
C ASP A 73 -25.02 -1.21 27.31
N HIS A 74 -25.72 -1.43 26.20
CA HIS A 74 -25.14 -1.93 24.95
C HIS A 74 -25.85 -1.31 23.75
N THR A 75 -25.17 -1.22 22.61
CA THR A 75 -25.76 -0.76 21.34
C THR A 75 -25.88 -1.88 20.33
N TYR A 76 -26.90 -1.81 19.48
CA TYR A 76 -27.09 -2.76 18.38
C TYR A 76 -25.92 -2.78 17.40
N HIS A 77 -25.39 -1.61 17.04
CA HIS A 77 -24.23 -1.49 16.15
C HIS A 77 -22.92 -1.49 16.92
N ASN A 78 -21.86 -2.05 16.32
CA ASN A 78 -20.51 -1.96 16.84
C ASN A 78 -20.04 -0.49 16.87
N GLN A 79 -19.62 -0.02 18.04
CA GLN A 79 -19.14 1.34 18.27
C GLN A 79 -17.65 1.51 17.92
N TRP A 80 -16.91 0.39 17.80
CA TRP A 80 -15.46 0.39 17.55
C TRP A 80 -15.09 0.51 16.08
N ILE A 81 -16.07 0.71 15.20
CA ILE A 81 -15.84 1.01 13.78
C ILE A 81 -15.52 2.51 13.67
N THR A 82 -14.37 2.84 13.10
CA THR A 82 -13.98 4.23 12.81
C THR A 82 -14.98 4.86 11.84
N ARG A 83 -15.78 5.82 12.33
CA ARG A 83 -16.79 6.55 11.55
C ARG A 83 -16.48 8.04 11.57
N ASP A 84 -16.87 8.70 10.48
CA ASP A 84 -16.80 10.15 10.37
C ASP A 84 -17.76 10.85 11.34
N LEU A 85 -17.33 12.04 11.78
CA LEU A 85 -18.17 12.96 12.56
C LEU A 85 -19.18 13.69 11.67
N GLU A 86 -20.23 14.23 12.30
CA GLU A 86 -21.21 15.05 11.58
C GLU A 86 -20.56 16.30 10.96
N THR A 87 -21.12 16.78 9.85
CA THR A 87 -20.58 17.93 9.10
C THR A 87 -20.45 19.20 9.96
N HIS A 88 -21.37 19.44 10.90
CA HIS A 88 -21.31 20.60 11.79
C HIS A 88 -20.17 20.47 12.84
N GLN A 89 -19.91 19.25 13.32
CA GLN A 89 -18.81 18.95 14.23
C GLN A 89 -17.45 19.09 13.53
N ARG A 90 -17.31 18.52 12.33
CA ARG A 90 -16.11 18.70 11.48
C ARG A 90 -15.80 20.17 11.21
N ARG A 91 -16.83 20.97 10.87
CA ARG A 91 -16.67 22.43 10.69
C ARG A 91 -16.23 23.14 11.97
N SER A 92 -16.76 22.73 13.12
CA SER A 92 -16.35 23.28 14.42
C SER A 92 -14.88 22.96 14.73
N LEU A 93 -14.45 21.71 14.51
CA LEU A 93 -13.06 21.28 14.67
C LEU A 93 -12.13 22.04 13.72
N ALA A 94 -12.47 22.12 12.43
CA ALA A 94 -11.68 22.84 11.44
C ALA A 94 -11.55 24.34 11.77
N ALA A 95 -12.62 24.97 12.29
CA ALA A 95 -12.59 26.37 12.71
C ALA A 95 -11.76 26.59 13.98
N ARG A 96 -11.82 25.66 14.95
CA ARG A 96 -11.10 25.73 16.23
C ARG A 96 -9.60 25.45 16.06
N TYR A 97 -9.25 24.48 15.21
CA TYR A 97 -7.90 23.98 15.03
C TYR A 97 -7.34 24.30 13.63
N ARG A 98 -7.58 25.53 13.16
CA ARG A 98 -7.11 25.97 11.83
C ARG A 98 -5.60 25.81 11.62
N PHE A 99 -4.83 25.84 12.71
CA PHE A 99 -3.37 25.70 12.69
C PHE A 99 -2.86 24.27 12.41
N PHE A 100 -3.74 23.28 12.31
CA PHE A 100 -3.39 21.93 11.84
C PHE A 100 -3.19 21.84 10.32
N ALA A 101 -3.55 22.89 9.56
CA ALA A 101 -3.27 22.94 8.13
C ALA A 101 -1.75 22.91 7.86
N PRO A 102 -1.28 22.21 6.81
CA PRO A 102 0.13 22.21 6.46
C PRO A 102 0.61 23.62 6.13
N ASP A 103 1.87 23.91 6.47
CA ASP A 103 2.49 25.23 6.27
C ASP A 103 1.69 26.42 6.83
N TYR A 104 0.90 26.21 7.89
CA TYR A 104 0.18 27.30 8.54
C TYR A 104 1.12 28.34 9.19
N ALA A 105 2.28 27.89 9.69
CA ALA A 105 3.26 28.75 10.35
C ALA A 105 3.92 29.72 9.35
N LEU A 106 4.04 31.00 9.73
CA LEU A 106 4.64 32.02 8.88
C LEU A 106 6.15 31.76 8.64
N LYS A 107 6.56 31.77 7.38
CA LYS A 107 7.95 31.68 6.93
C LYS A 107 8.27 32.92 6.07
N PRO A 108 9.27 33.76 6.40
CA PRO A 108 10.15 33.72 7.58
C PRO A 108 9.46 34.19 8.88
N TRP A 109 9.95 33.70 10.02
CA TRP A 109 9.47 34.10 11.35
C TRP A 109 10.29 35.27 11.91
N LEU A 110 9.62 36.38 12.23
CA LEU A 110 10.26 37.65 12.61
C LEU A 110 10.03 38.08 14.07
N TRP A 111 9.08 37.47 14.78
CA TRP A 111 8.63 37.90 16.10
C TRP A 111 9.26 37.09 17.22
N TYR A 112 10.07 37.72 18.07
CA TYR A 112 10.77 37.04 19.16
C TYR A 112 10.45 37.70 20.51
N PRO A 113 10.54 36.96 21.63
CA PRO A 113 10.33 37.55 22.96
C PRO A 113 11.35 38.67 23.22
N GLY A 114 10.90 39.74 23.86
CA GLY A 114 11.70 40.94 24.13
C GLY A 114 11.60 42.05 23.08
N ASP A 115 11.01 41.79 21.91
CA ASP A 115 10.81 42.85 20.92
C ASP A 115 9.70 43.83 21.36
N VAL A 116 9.89 45.12 21.04
CA VAL A 116 8.84 46.13 21.19
C VAL A 116 7.96 46.15 19.95
N VAL A 117 6.65 46.05 20.17
CA VAL A 117 5.66 45.99 19.09
C VAL A 117 4.46 46.88 19.37
N GLU A 118 3.78 47.29 18.30
CA GLU A 118 2.56 48.09 18.34
C GLU A 118 1.42 47.37 17.62
N VAL A 119 0.22 47.40 18.20
CA VAL A 119 -0.98 46.81 17.61
C VAL A 119 -1.55 47.76 16.56
N VAL A 120 -1.64 47.32 15.30
CA VAL A 120 -2.14 48.13 14.18
C VAL A 120 -3.66 48.03 14.00
N SER A 121 -4.26 46.89 14.36
CA SER A 121 -5.70 46.67 14.17
C SER A 121 -6.32 45.83 15.29
N GLY A 122 -7.60 46.09 15.60
CA GLY A 122 -8.36 45.41 16.64
C GLY A 122 -8.78 46.34 17.77
N GLU A 123 -9.14 45.75 18.90
CA GLU A 123 -9.63 46.47 20.08
C GLU A 123 -8.56 47.35 20.75
N ALA A 124 -7.31 46.89 20.73
CA ALA A 124 -6.17 47.56 21.35
C ALA A 124 -5.28 48.32 20.34
N ALA A 125 -5.83 48.77 19.21
CA ALA A 125 -5.04 49.45 18.18
C ALA A 125 -4.35 50.73 18.72
N GLY A 126 -3.08 50.93 18.39
CA GLY A 126 -2.21 52.02 18.86
C GLY A 126 -1.49 51.74 20.18
N GLN A 127 -1.80 50.65 20.88
CA GLN A 127 -1.08 50.28 22.10
C GLN A 127 0.25 49.62 21.75
N ARG A 128 1.30 49.99 22.49
CA ARG A 128 2.65 49.45 22.39
C ARG A 128 2.94 48.56 23.59
N GLY A 129 3.70 47.49 23.39
CA GLY A 129 4.14 46.61 24.46
C GLY A 129 5.31 45.72 24.03
N VAL A 130 5.89 45.02 25.00
CA VAL A 130 6.97 44.06 24.77
C VAL A 130 6.37 42.66 24.57
N ILE A 131 6.90 41.88 23.62
CA ILE A 131 6.50 40.49 23.45
C ILE A 131 7.01 39.67 24.64
N LEU A 132 6.09 39.12 25.44
CA LEU A 132 6.39 38.24 26.57
C LEU A 132 6.64 36.81 26.10
N ALA A 133 5.75 36.29 25.26
CA ALA A 133 5.80 34.91 24.79
C ALA A 133 5.30 34.78 23.36
N VAL A 134 5.79 33.77 22.67
CA VAL A 134 5.50 33.52 21.26
C VAL A 134 4.95 32.12 21.07
N VAL A 135 3.78 32.01 20.44
CA VAL A 135 3.15 30.74 20.07
C VAL A 135 3.25 30.58 18.56
N ALA A 136 4.45 30.18 18.10
CA ALA A 136 4.81 30.19 16.68
C ALA A 136 3.86 29.34 15.81
N TYR A 137 3.48 28.14 16.26
CA TYR A 137 2.62 27.23 15.49
C TYR A 137 1.18 27.76 15.29
N LYS A 138 0.70 28.71 16.12
CA LYS A 138 -0.60 29.37 15.94
C LYS A 138 -0.50 30.73 15.26
N ASN A 139 0.71 31.22 14.99
CA ASN A 139 0.96 32.60 14.58
C ASN A 139 0.37 33.62 15.57
N GLU A 140 0.56 33.37 16.87
CA GLU A 140 0.09 34.23 17.95
C GLU A 140 1.23 34.67 18.87
N ILE A 141 1.11 35.86 19.43
CA ILE A 141 2.06 36.46 20.38
C ILE A 141 1.32 36.98 21.60
N ILE A 142 1.97 36.94 22.76
CA ILE A 142 1.48 37.51 24.01
C ILE A 142 2.30 38.76 24.27
N VAL A 143 1.63 39.91 24.35
CA VAL A 143 2.25 41.24 24.49
C VAL A 143 1.87 41.80 25.86
N GLN A 144 2.84 42.35 26.58
CA GLN A 144 2.68 42.90 27.92
C GLN A 144 1.59 43.98 27.95
N ASP A 145 0.67 43.90 28.93
CA ASP A 145 -0.43 44.85 29.16
C ASP A 145 -1.41 45.06 27.99
N VAL A 146 -1.40 44.17 26.98
CA VAL A 146 -2.30 44.23 25.81
C VAL A 146 -3.23 43.01 25.79
N ASN A 147 -4.51 43.23 25.48
CA ASN A 147 -5.55 42.18 25.42
C ASN A 147 -5.61 41.35 26.73
N VAL A 148 -5.56 42.05 27.86
CA VAL A 148 -5.73 41.48 29.20
C VAL A 148 -7.17 40.99 29.36
N ARG A 149 -7.35 39.76 29.86
CA ARG A 149 -8.66 39.21 30.19
C ARG A 149 -8.63 38.48 31.52
N ASP A 150 -9.81 38.34 32.11
CA ASP A 150 -9.99 37.55 33.33
C ASP A 150 -10.00 36.05 32.98
N VAL A 151 -9.02 35.32 33.50
CA VAL A 151 -8.94 33.86 33.49
C VAL A 151 -9.55 33.35 34.79
N VAL A 152 -10.67 32.64 34.67
CA VAL A 152 -11.34 31.99 35.80
C VAL A 152 -10.72 30.62 36.03
N ILE A 153 -10.19 30.41 37.24
CA ILE A 153 -9.73 29.11 37.71
C ILE A 153 -10.88 28.49 38.51
N PRO A 154 -11.41 27.33 38.09
CA PRO A 154 -12.52 26.69 38.80
C PRO A 154 -12.10 26.29 40.22
N ALA A 155 -13.08 26.32 41.13
CA ALA A 155 -12.89 25.89 42.51
C ALA A 155 -12.49 24.42 42.58
N ALA A 156 -11.57 24.11 43.49
CA ALA A 156 -11.21 22.76 43.91
C ALA A 156 -11.47 22.62 45.41
N GLU A 157 -11.47 21.41 45.97
CA GLU A 157 -11.79 21.17 47.38
C GLU A 157 -10.96 22.06 48.35
N GLY A 158 -9.67 22.24 48.06
CA GLY A 158 -8.78 23.10 48.86
C GLY A 158 -8.62 24.54 48.35
N ARG A 159 -9.30 24.95 47.27
CA ARG A 159 -9.10 26.27 46.64
C ARG A 159 -10.40 26.86 46.10
N PRO A 160 -10.84 28.05 46.55
CA PRO A 160 -12.03 28.70 46.00
C PRO A 160 -11.83 29.13 44.54
N GLU A 161 -12.92 29.44 43.84
CA GLU A 161 -12.86 30.03 42.49
C GLU A 161 -12.03 31.33 42.53
N GLN A 162 -11.07 31.46 41.63
CA GLN A 162 -10.20 32.62 41.56
C GLN A 162 -10.26 33.22 40.16
N ARG A 163 -10.29 34.55 40.10
CA ARG A 163 -10.19 35.32 38.85
C ARG A 163 -8.84 36.01 38.79
N LEU A 164 -8.08 35.72 37.75
CA LEU A 164 -6.75 36.28 37.52
C LEU A 164 -6.72 37.02 36.19
N GLN A 165 -6.08 38.18 36.16
CA GLN A 165 -5.85 38.89 34.91
C GLN A 165 -4.60 38.37 34.23
N ARG A 166 -4.70 38.00 32.96
CA ARG A 166 -3.58 37.57 32.13
C ARG A 166 -3.73 38.11 30.72
N GLU A 167 -2.61 38.37 30.07
CA GLU A 167 -2.55 38.74 28.66
C GLU A 167 -2.91 37.54 27.79
N HIS A 168 -3.84 37.74 26.87
CA HIS A 168 -4.25 36.70 25.93
C HIS A 168 -3.53 36.84 24.58
N PRO A 169 -3.30 35.71 23.87
CA PRO A 169 -2.62 35.74 22.59
C PRO A 169 -3.31 36.63 21.55
N ILE A 170 -2.49 37.35 20.79
CA ILE A 170 -2.87 38.25 19.70
C ILE A 170 -2.31 37.68 18.40
N ARG A 171 -3.07 37.76 17.31
CA ARG A 171 -2.59 37.33 16.00
C ARG A 171 -1.46 38.22 15.52
N VAL A 172 -0.40 37.58 15.05
CA VAL A 172 0.80 38.21 14.51
C VAL A 172 0.51 39.26 13.44
N THR A 173 -0.46 39.00 12.55
CA THR A 173 -0.82 39.93 11.45
C THR A 173 -1.38 41.27 11.92
N ARG A 174 -1.80 41.38 13.19
CA ARG A 174 -2.35 42.62 13.76
C ARG A 174 -1.28 43.49 14.41
N VAL A 175 -0.04 43.05 14.44
CA VAL A 175 1.03 43.66 15.20
C VAL A 175 2.22 43.95 14.28
N ARG A 176 2.91 45.06 14.52
CA ARG A 176 4.12 45.49 13.79
C ARG A 176 5.24 45.80 14.77
N HIS A 177 6.48 45.63 14.32
CA HIS A 177 7.64 45.98 15.13
C HIS A 177 7.79 47.50 15.22
N VAL A 178 8.27 47.95 16.38
CA VAL A 178 8.70 49.33 16.59
C VAL A 178 10.22 49.33 16.59
N ASP A 179 10.83 50.14 15.75
CA ASP A 179 12.27 50.25 15.71
C ASP A 179 12.79 50.98 16.97
N PRO A 180 13.75 50.41 17.70
CA PRO A 180 14.29 51.02 18.92
C PRO A 180 14.95 52.39 18.68
N SER A 181 15.43 52.68 17.47
CA SER A 181 16.10 53.95 17.16
C SER A 181 15.13 55.09 16.83
N THR A 182 14.13 54.81 15.99
CA THR A 182 13.14 55.80 15.52
C THR A 182 11.89 55.86 16.39
N GLN A 183 11.62 54.82 17.20
CA GLN A 183 10.37 54.63 17.95
C GLN A 183 9.11 54.69 17.07
N ALA A 184 9.26 54.43 15.77
CA ALA A 184 8.20 54.36 14.78
C ALA A 184 7.99 52.90 14.35
N LEU A 185 6.82 52.65 13.74
CA LEU A 185 6.51 51.37 13.12
C LEU A 185 7.50 51.10 11.98
N CYS A 186 8.07 49.90 11.93
CA CYS A 186 9.04 49.55 10.90
C CYS A 186 8.73 48.21 10.23
N HIS A 187 9.24 48.05 9.01
CA HIS A 187 9.26 46.78 8.29
C HIS A 187 10.57 46.04 8.56
N LEU A 188 10.47 44.78 9.01
CA LEU A 188 11.63 43.91 9.22
C LEU A 188 11.77 42.91 8.08
N GLU A 189 13.01 42.65 7.67
CA GLU A 189 13.39 41.54 6.79
C GLU A 189 14.47 40.68 7.45
N LYS A 190 14.51 39.40 7.08
CA LYS A 190 15.52 38.45 7.58
C LYS A 190 16.77 38.55 6.71
N VAL A 191 17.92 38.81 7.33
CA VAL A 191 19.21 39.01 6.65
C VAL A 191 20.26 38.09 7.29
N GLN A 192 21.10 37.47 6.47
CA GLN A 192 22.25 36.70 6.96
C GLN A 192 23.46 37.63 7.11
N VAL A 193 24.00 37.70 8.32
CA VAL A 193 25.16 38.52 8.65
C VAL A 193 26.28 37.60 9.12
N ARG A 194 27.50 37.83 8.62
CA ARG A 194 28.67 37.10 9.10
C ARG A 194 29.17 37.73 10.40
N ASP A 195 29.15 36.96 11.48
CA ASP A 195 29.66 37.40 12.77
C ASP A 195 31.17 37.64 12.70
N ARG A 196 31.61 38.83 13.11
CA ARG A 196 33.03 39.21 13.05
C ARG A 196 33.90 38.44 14.04
N LYS A 197 33.31 37.94 15.14
CA LYS A 197 34.03 37.23 16.22
C LYS A 197 34.12 35.73 15.96
N THR A 198 32.99 35.09 15.63
CA THR A 198 32.90 33.64 15.41
C THR A 198 33.17 33.25 13.96
N GLY A 199 33.02 34.19 13.02
CA GLY A 199 33.11 33.93 11.59
C GLY A 199 31.91 33.18 10.99
N ALA A 200 30.97 32.73 11.83
CA ALA A 200 29.77 32.01 11.46
C ALA A 200 28.74 32.95 10.80
N GLN A 201 27.92 32.42 9.90
CA GLN A 201 26.77 33.16 9.37
C GLN A 201 25.61 33.04 10.36
N VAL A 202 25.21 34.18 10.93
CA VAL A 202 24.09 34.27 11.87
C VAL A 202 22.94 34.99 11.18
N GLU A 203 21.76 34.43 11.33
CA GLU A 203 20.53 35.06 10.85
C GLU A 203 20.15 36.20 11.81
N SER A 204 20.02 37.40 11.26
CA SER A 204 19.58 38.60 11.97
C SER A 204 18.36 39.20 11.28
N ARG A 205 17.65 40.08 11.97
CA ARG A 205 16.53 40.82 11.41
C ARG A 205 16.98 42.26 11.17
N MET A 206 16.64 42.84 10.03
CA MET A 206 17.02 44.21 9.68
C MET A 206 15.76 45.06 9.51
N ALA A 207 15.72 46.21 10.18
CA ALA A 207 14.70 47.21 9.90
C ALA A 207 15.02 47.94 8.59
N LEU A 208 14.10 47.92 7.62
CA LEU A 208 14.32 48.52 6.30
C LEU A 208 14.47 50.05 6.35
N GLU A 209 13.77 50.70 7.27
CA GLU A 209 13.72 52.16 7.36
C GLU A 209 14.99 52.75 8.01
N SER A 210 15.47 52.15 9.09
CA SER A 210 16.64 52.63 9.82
C SER A 210 17.93 51.85 9.57
N GLY A 211 17.85 50.68 8.94
CA GLY A 211 18.99 49.77 8.78
C GLY A 211 19.46 49.12 10.07
N VAL A 212 18.70 49.24 11.17
CA VAL A 212 19.07 48.66 12.46
C VAL A 212 18.97 47.14 12.42
N LEU A 213 20.06 46.47 12.81
CA LEU A 213 20.12 45.02 12.94
C LEU A 213 19.67 44.60 14.34
N LEU A 214 18.61 43.80 14.38
CA LEU A 214 18.04 43.18 15.58
C LEU A 214 18.44 41.70 15.60
N PRO A 215 19.30 41.27 16.54
CA PRO A 215 19.65 39.86 16.67
C PRO A 215 18.44 39.02 17.09
N ILE A 216 18.49 37.73 16.79
CA ILE A 216 17.52 36.75 17.29
C ILE A 216 17.91 36.41 18.73
N PRO A 217 17.06 36.65 19.74
CA PRO A 217 17.39 36.31 21.12
C PRO A 217 17.49 34.78 21.27
N PRO A 218 18.45 34.27 22.08
CA PRO A 218 18.50 32.85 22.41
C PRO A 218 17.22 32.47 23.17
N ARG A 219 16.73 31.23 23.00
CA ARG A 219 15.52 30.79 23.70
C ARG A 219 15.85 30.59 25.17
N GLU A 220 15.01 31.12 26.07
CA GLU A 220 15.23 31.01 27.52
C GLU A 220 15.25 29.54 28.00
N GLY A 221 14.50 28.65 27.32
CA GLY A 221 14.49 27.21 27.60
C GLY A 221 15.84 26.52 27.35
N ASP A 222 16.69 27.08 26.49
CA ASP A 222 18.03 26.51 26.24
C ASP A 222 18.97 26.74 27.44
N ARG A 223 18.63 27.68 28.33
CA ARG A 223 19.43 28.00 29.53
C ARG A 223 18.94 27.31 30.80
N GLY A 224 17.67 26.94 30.84
CA GLY A 224 17.05 26.24 31.96
C GLY A 224 16.72 24.81 31.56
N LEU A 225 17.74 23.98 31.33
CA LEU A 225 17.54 22.53 31.23
C LEU A 225 16.67 22.14 32.42
N ALA A 226 15.49 21.58 32.14
CA ALA A 226 14.73 20.88 33.14
C ALA A 226 15.71 19.91 33.79
N VAL A 227 16.01 20.11 35.08
CA VAL A 227 17.01 19.31 35.78
C VAL A 227 16.52 17.88 35.70
N GLY A 228 17.23 17.07 34.92
CA GLY A 228 16.89 15.68 34.75
C GLY A 228 17.17 14.88 36.01
N ASP A 229 16.69 13.64 36.05
CA ASP A 229 16.89 12.77 37.20
C ASP A 229 18.35 12.28 37.21
N PRO A 230 19.21 12.75 38.14
CA PRO A 230 20.61 12.37 38.16
C PRO A 230 20.83 10.87 38.42
N LEU A 231 19.81 10.13 38.88
CA LEU A 231 19.89 8.68 39.05
C LEU A 231 19.72 7.93 37.71
N ARG A 232 19.03 8.53 36.75
CA ARG A 232 18.76 7.93 35.42
C ARG A 232 19.62 8.52 34.32
N GLU A 233 20.13 9.73 34.52
CA GLU A 233 20.99 10.40 33.55
C GLU A 233 22.45 10.03 33.77
N THR A 234 23.08 9.53 32.71
CA THR A 234 24.52 9.27 32.69
C THR A 234 25.29 10.58 32.73
N ALA A 235 26.41 10.60 33.46
CA ALA A 235 27.28 11.76 33.49
C ALA A 235 27.81 12.07 32.08
N MET A 236 27.93 13.35 31.75
CA MET A 236 28.39 13.78 30.41
C MET A 236 29.75 13.17 30.04
N PHE A 237 30.64 12.98 31.01
CA PHE A 237 31.93 12.32 30.81
C PHE A 237 31.82 10.87 30.32
N ASP A 238 30.85 10.11 30.83
CA ASP A 238 30.64 8.71 30.45
C ASP A 238 30.00 8.61 29.05
N VAL A 239 29.16 9.59 28.68
CA VAL A 239 28.53 9.68 27.35
C VAL A 239 29.54 10.08 26.27
N GLU A 240 30.46 10.98 26.60
CA GLU A 240 31.47 11.49 25.67
C GLU A 240 32.67 10.53 25.51
N GLU A 241 32.76 9.46 26.31
CA GLU A 241 33.85 8.50 26.21
C GLU A 241 33.81 7.76 24.85
N PRO A 242 34.82 7.95 23.97
CA PRO A 242 34.83 7.34 22.65
C PRO A 242 35.21 5.85 22.74
N THR A 243 34.21 5.01 23.02
CA THR A 243 34.41 3.56 23.23
C THR A 243 34.35 2.73 21.94
N TYR A 244 33.83 3.28 20.84
CA TYR A 244 33.65 2.57 19.56
C TYR A 244 34.98 2.43 18.79
N ASP A 245 35.42 1.18 18.58
CA ASP A 245 36.55 0.85 17.70
C ASP A 245 36.05 0.19 16.39
N PRO A 246 36.03 0.92 15.27
CA PRO A 246 35.54 0.39 14.00
C PRO A 246 36.40 -0.76 13.47
N ALA A 247 37.69 -0.82 13.81
CA ALA A 247 38.57 -1.87 13.31
C ALA A 247 38.27 -3.23 13.96
N ARG A 248 37.82 -3.22 15.22
CA ARG A 248 37.48 -4.44 15.97
C ARG A 248 36.05 -4.91 15.69
N GLU A 249 35.09 -4.00 15.58
CA GLU A 249 33.68 -4.36 15.51
C GLU A 249 33.16 -4.62 14.09
N ARG A 250 33.71 -3.97 13.06
CA ARG A 250 33.27 -4.17 11.68
C ARG A 250 33.55 -5.57 11.13
N PRO A 251 34.74 -6.18 11.34
CA PRO A 251 35.03 -7.51 10.81
C PRO A 251 34.01 -8.59 11.20
N PRO A 252 33.63 -8.77 12.49
CA PRO A 252 32.65 -9.81 12.84
C PRO A 252 31.25 -9.52 12.27
N MET A 253 30.86 -8.25 12.09
CA MET A 253 29.60 -7.91 11.42
C MET A 253 29.64 -8.27 9.92
N LEU A 254 30.75 -7.98 9.25
CA LEU A 254 30.97 -8.33 7.85
C LEU A 254 31.02 -9.84 7.66
N GLU A 255 31.71 -10.57 8.53
CA GLU A 255 31.74 -12.03 8.49
C GLU A 255 30.35 -12.64 8.66
N ARG A 256 29.54 -12.15 9.60
CA ARG A 256 28.16 -12.62 9.79
C ARG A 256 27.29 -12.38 8.56
N ARG A 257 27.40 -11.18 7.94
CA ARG A 257 26.67 -10.85 6.71
C ARG A 257 27.14 -11.68 5.52
N LEU A 258 28.45 -11.83 5.36
CA LEU A 258 29.05 -12.63 4.29
C LEU A 258 28.60 -14.08 4.38
N ARG A 259 28.64 -14.68 5.58
CA ARG A 259 28.14 -16.05 5.80
C ARG A 259 26.66 -16.19 5.45
N ALA A 260 25.81 -15.24 5.84
CA ALA A 260 24.39 -15.27 5.49
C ALA A 260 24.16 -15.20 3.95
N MET A 261 24.96 -14.40 3.24
CA MET A 261 24.92 -14.33 1.78
C MET A 261 25.42 -15.62 1.12
N GLU A 262 26.51 -16.20 1.62
CA GLU A 262 27.05 -17.48 1.17
C GLU A 262 26.04 -18.61 1.36
N ASP A 263 25.40 -18.69 2.53
CA ASP A 263 24.36 -19.69 2.81
C ASP A 263 23.17 -19.56 1.87
N HIS A 264 22.71 -18.33 1.61
CA HIS A 264 21.65 -18.07 0.64
C HIS A 264 22.07 -18.51 -0.78
N PHE A 265 23.30 -18.18 -1.18
CA PHE A 265 23.84 -18.54 -2.48
C PHE A 265 23.98 -20.06 -2.65
N VAL A 266 24.44 -20.78 -1.62
CA VAL A 266 24.52 -22.24 -1.62
C VAL A 266 23.14 -22.87 -1.74
N ARG A 267 22.11 -22.33 -1.06
CA ARG A 267 20.71 -22.78 -1.23
C ARG A 267 20.22 -22.59 -2.66
N ALA A 268 20.52 -21.44 -3.27
CA ALA A 268 20.16 -21.16 -4.66
C ALA A 268 20.87 -22.12 -5.63
N LEU A 269 22.17 -22.36 -5.44
CA LEU A 269 22.93 -23.34 -6.24
C LEU A 269 22.40 -24.76 -6.08
N ARG A 270 21.98 -25.13 -4.87
CA ARG A 270 21.35 -26.43 -4.62
C ARG A 270 20.04 -26.57 -5.39
N ALA A 271 19.17 -25.57 -5.32
CA ALA A 271 17.92 -25.57 -6.09
C ALA A 271 18.17 -25.66 -7.61
N ALA A 272 19.15 -24.91 -8.13
CA ALA A 272 19.53 -24.97 -9.55
C ALA A 272 20.12 -26.33 -9.94
N HIS A 273 20.97 -26.92 -9.09
CA HIS A 273 21.50 -28.26 -9.30
C HIS A 273 20.39 -29.30 -9.34
N ASP A 274 19.47 -29.27 -8.37
CA ASP A 274 18.35 -30.20 -8.26
C ASP A 274 17.44 -30.12 -9.50
N PHE A 275 17.27 -28.92 -10.08
CA PHE A 275 16.56 -28.73 -11.35
C PHE A 275 17.31 -29.30 -12.56
N HIS A 276 18.62 -29.08 -12.68
CA HIS A 276 19.40 -29.49 -13.87
C HIS A 276 19.87 -30.96 -13.85
N GLN A 277 20.01 -31.57 -12.67
CA GLN A 277 20.45 -32.95 -12.52
C GLN A 277 19.57 -33.97 -13.29
N PRO A 278 18.22 -33.94 -13.22
CA PRO A 278 17.39 -34.88 -13.99
C PRO A 278 17.52 -34.68 -15.50
N LEU A 279 17.72 -33.44 -15.98
CA LEU A 279 17.95 -33.17 -17.40
C LEU A 279 19.27 -33.78 -17.88
N ARG A 280 20.35 -33.64 -17.11
CA ARG A 280 21.64 -34.29 -17.40
C ARG A 280 21.51 -35.81 -17.40
N ARG A 281 20.74 -36.36 -16.47
CA ARG A 281 20.46 -37.80 -16.39
C ARG A 281 19.71 -38.28 -17.63
N ARG A 282 18.63 -37.60 -18.04
CA ARG A 282 17.88 -37.91 -19.27
C ARG A 282 18.75 -37.85 -20.51
N ASN A 283 19.61 -36.83 -20.63
CA ASN A 283 20.54 -36.73 -21.76
C ASN A 283 21.56 -37.88 -21.75
N GLY A 284 22.05 -38.27 -20.57
CA GLY A 284 22.95 -39.42 -20.42
C GLY A 284 22.27 -40.75 -20.78
N GLU A 285 21.01 -40.94 -20.38
CA GLU A 285 20.19 -42.10 -20.74
C GLU A 285 19.91 -42.13 -22.25
N ALA A 286 19.46 -41.01 -22.83
CA ALA A 286 19.23 -40.86 -24.26
C ALA A 286 20.49 -41.13 -25.09
N MET A 287 21.67 -40.69 -24.63
CA MET A 287 22.94 -40.99 -25.30
C MET A 287 23.26 -42.50 -25.26
N ARG A 288 22.99 -43.17 -24.13
CA ARG A 288 23.15 -44.62 -24.01
C ARG A 288 22.18 -45.37 -24.92
N ASP A 289 20.92 -44.94 -24.98
CA ASP A 289 19.90 -45.55 -25.84
C ASP A 289 20.21 -45.31 -27.31
N PHE A 290 20.70 -44.12 -27.67
CA PHE A 290 21.21 -43.84 -29.00
C PHE A 290 22.36 -44.79 -29.37
N GLN A 291 23.35 -44.96 -28.48
CA GLN A 291 24.46 -45.91 -28.71
C GLN A 291 23.94 -47.35 -28.89
N ARG A 292 22.97 -47.80 -28.08
CA ARG A 292 22.32 -49.10 -28.25
C ARG A 292 21.60 -49.21 -29.60
N GLY A 293 20.86 -48.18 -30.00
CA GLY A 293 20.18 -48.10 -31.28
C GLY A 293 21.13 -48.14 -32.48
N VAL A 294 22.29 -47.47 -32.38
CA VAL A 294 23.36 -47.55 -33.39
C VAL A 294 23.87 -48.98 -33.52
N VAL A 295 24.14 -49.66 -32.40
CA VAL A 295 24.58 -51.06 -32.38
C VAL A 295 23.51 -51.99 -32.96
N ALA A 296 22.24 -51.81 -32.58
CA ALA A 296 21.12 -52.60 -33.09
C ALA A 296 20.95 -52.44 -34.62
N ARG A 297 20.91 -51.19 -35.12
CA ARG A 297 20.83 -50.91 -36.57
C ARG A 297 22.04 -51.44 -37.33
N ALA A 298 23.23 -51.37 -36.74
CA ALA A 298 24.42 -51.96 -37.34
C ALA A 298 24.29 -53.49 -37.45
N ALA A 299 23.75 -54.15 -36.42
CA ALA A 299 23.46 -55.59 -36.43
C ALA A 299 22.38 -55.96 -37.47
N GLU A 300 21.29 -55.19 -37.56
CA GLU A 300 20.23 -55.36 -38.58
C GLU A 300 20.78 -55.21 -40.00
N ARG A 301 21.55 -54.14 -40.27
CA ARG A 301 22.17 -53.91 -41.59
C ARG A 301 23.15 -55.03 -41.94
N LEU A 302 23.90 -55.53 -40.96
CA LEU A 302 24.80 -56.66 -41.17
C LEU A 302 24.00 -57.95 -41.48
N ALA A 303 22.93 -58.22 -40.73
CA ALA A 303 22.04 -59.36 -40.98
C ALA A 303 21.38 -59.31 -42.36
N ALA A 304 20.88 -58.13 -42.77
CA ALA A 304 20.31 -57.89 -44.08
C ALA A 304 21.34 -58.08 -45.20
N ARG A 305 22.56 -57.54 -45.05
CA ARG A 305 23.66 -57.78 -46.00
C ARG A 305 24.11 -59.25 -46.06
N CYS A 306 24.04 -59.97 -44.96
CA CYS A 306 24.28 -61.41 -44.94
C CYS A 306 23.13 -62.23 -45.55
N GLY A 307 21.95 -61.64 -45.77
CA GLY A 307 20.79 -62.26 -46.42
C GLY A 307 20.65 -61.92 -47.91
N ALA A 308 21.08 -60.72 -48.32
CA ALA A 308 21.05 -60.28 -49.72
C ALA A 308 22.30 -60.75 -50.52
N PRO A 309 22.19 -61.00 -51.83
CA PRO A 309 23.36 -61.23 -52.68
C PRO A 309 24.32 -60.03 -52.58
N PRO A 310 25.64 -60.25 -52.69
CA PRO A 310 26.59 -59.15 -52.75
C PRO A 310 26.30 -58.32 -54.01
N GLU A 311 25.66 -57.17 -53.85
CA GLU A 311 25.53 -56.20 -54.92
C GLU A 311 26.93 -55.81 -55.39
N ALA A 312 27.16 -55.93 -56.70
CA ALA A 312 28.41 -55.56 -57.32
C ALA A 312 28.66 -54.08 -57.05
N LYS A 313 29.76 -53.78 -56.34
CA LYS A 313 30.20 -52.43 -55.98
C LYS A 313 30.28 -51.55 -57.22
N THR A 314 29.26 -50.74 -57.48
CA THR A 314 29.43 -49.53 -58.29
C THR A 314 30.25 -48.55 -57.46
N LYS A 315 31.48 -48.29 -57.95
CA LYS A 315 32.31 -47.19 -57.49
C LYS A 315 31.60 -45.91 -57.90
N ASP A 316 31.11 -45.14 -56.94
CA ASP A 316 30.93 -43.71 -57.15
C ASP A 316 31.95 -42.91 -56.35
N PRO A 317 32.37 -41.75 -56.90
CA PRO A 317 33.53 -41.00 -56.46
C PRO A 317 33.17 -39.98 -55.38
N GLY A 318 34.20 -39.50 -54.69
CA GLY A 318 34.05 -38.70 -53.48
C GLY A 318 33.30 -37.40 -53.66
N GLU A 319 32.73 -36.91 -52.56
CA GLU A 319 32.31 -35.53 -52.47
C GLU A 319 32.43 -34.97 -51.05
N ASN A 320 32.92 -33.73 -51.04
CA ASN A 320 33.22 -32.88 -49.90
C ASN A 320 31.95 -32.53 -49.11
N ILE A 321 32.06 -32.53 -47.79
CA ILE A 321 31.00 -32.00 -46.91
C ILE A 321 31.33 -30.53 -46.63
N ALA A 322 30.75 -29.65 -47.45
CA ALA A 322 30.47 -28.27 -47.07
C ALA A 322 29.04 -28.19 -46.53
N ALA A 323 28.84 -27.26 -45.60
CA ALA A 323 27.61 -27.01 -44.87
C ALA A 323 26.41 -26.69 -45.78
N GLU A 324 25.21 -27.20 -45.42
CA GLU A 324 23.95 -26.45 -45.20
C GLU A 324 22.68 -27.33 -45.36
N ASN A 325 21.68 -26.98 -44.53
CA ASN A 325 20.22 -27.13 -44.69
C ASN A 325 19.56 -28.50 -44.95
N PRO A 326 18.82 -29.06 -43.97
CA PRO A 326 17.91 -30.18 -44.18
C PRO A 326 16.48 -29.68 -44.43
N ALA A 327 16.16 -29.31 -45.67
CA ALA A 327 14.77 -29.18 -46.11
C ALA A 327 14.62 -29.63 -47.56
N ALA A 328 13.74 -30.62 -47.76
CA ALA A 328 13.19 -31.10 -49.02
C ALA A 328 14.08 -31.92 -49.97
N ARG A 329 13.89 -33.25 -49.97
CA ARG A 329 13.43 -34.05 -51.13
C ARG A 329 13.46 -35.54 -50.79
N CYS A 330 12.28 -36.16 -50.69
CA CYS A 330 12.13 -37.61 -50.77
C CYS A 330 11.93 -37.96 -52.25
N GLU A 331 12.95 -38.48 -52.91
CA GLU A 331 12.81 -39.13 -54.21
C GLU A 331 12.66 -40.64 -53.99
N ALA A 332 11.67 -41.23 -54.67
CA ALA A 332 11.26 -42.61 -54.53
C ALA A 332 12.35 -43.58 -55.06
N PRO A 333 12.60 -44.71 -54.38
CA PRO A 333 13.56 -45.71 -54.85
C PRO A 333 13.00 -46.45 -56.08
N SER A 334 13.81 -46.52 -57.12
CA SER A 334 13.54 -47.29 -58.34
C SER A 334 13.60 -48.79 -58.09
N GLU A 335 12.73 -49.52 -58.77
CA GLU A 335 12.48 -50.96 -58.64
C GLU A 335 13.75 -51.80 -58.84
N ALA A 336 14.25 -52.39 -57.75
CA ALA A 336 15.30 -53.39 -57.77
C ALA A 336 14.70 -54.77 -58.13
N LYS A 337 15.25 -55.41 -59.17
CA LYS A 337 14.87 -56.75 -59.63
C LYS A 337 15.03 -57.80 -58.52
N THR A 338 13.92 -58.38 -58.08
CA THR A 338 13.84 -59.48 -57.11
C THR A 338 14.46 -60.75 -57.71
N LYS A 339 15.60 -61.17 -57.14
CA LYS A 339 16.05 -62.58 -57.20
C LYS A 339 15.45 -63.31 -55.99
N ASP A 340 14.96 -64.52 -56.21
CA ASP A 340 14.33 -65.34 -55.16
C ASP A 340 15.24 -65.45 -53.91
N PRO A 341 14.75 -65.08 -52.72
CA PRO A 341 15.55 -65.05 -51.47
C PRO A 341 15.99 -66.44 -50.97
N GLY A 342 15.54 -67.52 -51.62
CA GLY A 342 15.79 -68.91 -51.21
C GLY A 342 17.24 -69.40 -51.39
N GLU A 343 18.04 -68.81 -52.30
CA GLU A 343 19.38 -69.34 -52.61
C GLU A 343 20.45 -68.99 -51.55
N HIS A 344 20.29 -67.90 -50.79
CA HIS A 344 21.31 -67.44 -49.84
C HIS A 344 21.23 -68.09 -48.46
N ILE A 345 20.06 -68.64 -48.09
CA ILE A 345 19.88 -69.35 -46.82
C ILE A 345 20.60 -70.71 -46.85
N ALA A 346 20.72 -71.33 -48.04
CA ALA A 346 21.37 -72.62 -48.23
C ALA A 346 22.89 -72.63 -47.93
N ALA A 347 23.57 -71.48 -48.04
CA ALA A 347 25.01 -71.35 -47.83
C ALA A 347 25.44 -71.19 -46.34
N ARG A 348 24.49 -71.05 -45.41
CA ARG A 348 24.80 -70.90 -43.97
C ARG A 348 25.07 -72.26 -43.30
N PRO A 349 25.91 -72.32 -42.24
CA PRO A 349 26.10 -73.54 -41.46
C PRO A 349 24.76 -74.13 -40.99
N ALA A 350 24.63 -75.47 -41.00
CA ALA A 350 23.35 -76.15 -40.71
C ALA A 350 22.75 -75.76 -39.35
N TRP A 351 23.57 -75.47 -38.35
CA TRP A 351 23.10 -75.06 -37.02
C TRP A 351 22.53 -73.64 -36.98
N TRP A 352 23.00 -72.70 -37.81
CA TRP A 352 22.39 -71.37 -37.95
C TRP A 352 21.01 -71.46 -38.58
N ARG A 353 20.85 -72.35 -39.57
CA ARG A 353 19.55 -72.60 -40.20
C ARG A 353 18.55 -73.20 -39.21
N ALA A 354 18.98 -74.20 -38.44
CA ALA A 354 18.15 -74.79 -37.39
C ALA A 354 17.75 -73.77 -36.31
N MET A 355 18.64 -72.83 -35.98
CA MET A 355 18.34 -71.77 -35.01
C MET A 355 17.38 -70.71 -35.57
N LEU A 356 17.53 -70.32 -36.84
CA LEU A 356 16.70 -69.26 -37.45
C LEU A 356 15.31 -69.77 -37.86
N ALA A 357 15.16 -71.05 -38.20
CA ALA A 357 13.88 -71.64 -38.61
C ALA A 357 12.69 -71.31 -37.69
N PRO A 358 12.75 -71.52 -36.36
CA PRO A 358 11.64 -71.19 -35.48
C PRO A 358 11.35 -69.67 -35.43
N TYR A 359 12.36 -68.81 -35.61
CA TYR A 359 12.13 -67.36 -35.66
C TYR A 359 11.44 -66.93 -36.96
N VAL A 360 11.73 -67.59 -38.08
CA VAL A 360 11.03 -67.33 -39.35
C VAL A 360 9.58 -67.79 -39.24
N GLU A 361 9.32 -68.97 -38.67
CA GLU A 361 7.96 -69.45 -38.41
C GLU A 361 7.17 -68.48 -37.52
N VAL A 362 7.76 -68.01 -36.42
CA VAL A 362 7.12 -67.00 -35.54
C VAL A 362 6.87 -65.68 -36.29
N LEU A 363 7.80 -65.22 -37.13
CA LEU A 363 7.61 -64.00 -37.92
C LEU A 363 6.53 -64.16 -39.00
N GLU A 364 6.42 -65.34 -39.61
CA GLU A 364 5.37 -65.67 -40.58
C GLU A 364 4.00 -65.79 -39.88
N GLU A 365 3.94 -66.39 -38.69
CA GLU A 365 2.74 -66.44 -37.85
C GLU A 365 2.32 -65.03 -37.41
N GLU A 366 3.24 -64.21 -36.89
CA GLU A 366 2.96 -62.81 -36.52
C GLU A 366 2.53 -61.98 -37.74
N ALA A 367 3.13 -62.19 -38.90
CA ALA A 367 2.73 -61.53 -40.14
C ALA A 367 1.31 -61.95 -40.56
N ALA A 368 1.00 -63.24 -40.51
CA ALA A 368 -0.33 -63.76 -40.78
C ALA A 368 -1.37 -63.25 -39.77
N GLU A 369 -1.00 -63.13 -38.50
CA GLU A 369 -1.86 -62.53 -37.47
C GLU A 369 -2.09 -61.03 -37.71
N ARG A 370 -1.06 -60.27 -38.09
CA ARG A 370 -1.20 -58.86 -38.49
C ARG A 370 -2.06 -58.70 -39.73
N GLU A 371 -1.92 -59.57 -40.72
CA GLU A 371 -2.77 -59.59 -41.91
C GLU A 371 -4.22 -59.91 -41.55
N ARG A 372 -4.46 -60.89 -40.66
CA ARG A 372 -5.80 -61.20 -40.13
C ARG A 372 -6.38 -60.03 -39.34
N ALA A 373 -5.58 -59.37 -38.51
CA ALA A 373 -6.01 -58.21 -37.73
C ALA A 373 -6.35 -57.02 -38.63
N HIS A 374 -5.50 -56.69 -39.62
CA HIS A 374 -5.79 -55.67 -40.61
C HIS A 374 -6.99 -56.02 -41.48
N ALA A 375 -7.17 -57.28 -41.87
CA ALA A 375 -8.35 -57.73 -42.60
C ALA A 375 -9.63 -57.60 -41.75
N ALA A 376 -9.55 -57.92 -40.45
CA ALA A 376 -10.65 -57.76 -39.51
C ALA A 376 -11.02 -56.28 -39.28
N GLU A 377 -10.01 -55.41 -39.10
CA GLU A 377 -10.22 -53.95 -39.02
C GLU A 377 -10.83 -53.39 -40.31
N ALA A 378 -10.35 -53.83 -41.48
CA ALA A 378 -10.89 -53.41 -42.77
C ALA A 378 -12.34 -53.88 -42.99
N ASP A 379 -12.67 -55.11 -42.58
CA ASP A 379 -14.05 -55.63 -42.62
C ASP A 379 -14.96 -54.89 -41.63
N GLN A 380 -14.44 -54.49 -40.46
CA GLN A 380 -15.17 -53.70 -39.48
C GLN A 380 -15.49 -52.30 -40.04
N GLN A 381 -14.51 -51.64 -40.66
CA GLN A 381 -14.72 -50.36 -41.35
C GLN A 381 -15.70 -50.49 -42.53
N ARG A 382 -15.69 -51.61 -43.28
CA ARG A 382 -16.69 -51.89 -44.33
C ARG A 382 -18.10 -52.07 -43.78
N ARG A 383 -18.27 -52.81 -42.67
CA ARG A 383 -19.57 -52.98 -42.03
C ARG A 383 -20.10 -51.67 -41.44
N GLU A 384 -19.24 -50.86 -40.84
CA GLU A 384 -19.60 -49.54 -40.30
C GLU A 384 -20.04 -48.60 -41.42
N SER A 385 -19.37 -48.61 -42.58
CA SER A 385 -19.76 -47.82 -43.75
C SER A 385 -21.02 -48.33 -44.46
N GLU A 386 -21.23 -49.65 -44.58
CA GLU A 386 -22.48 -50.21 -45.12
C GLU A 386 -23.68 -50.00 -44.18
N ALA A 387 -23.49 -50.11 -42.87
CA ALA A 387 -24.51 -49.77 -41.87
C ALA A 387 -24.87 -48.29 -41.89
N ALA A 388 -23.89 -47.41 -42.13
CA ALA A 388 -24.13 -45.98 -42.33
C ALA A 388 -24.94 -45.67 -43.61
N MET A 389 -24.84 -46.50 -44.67
CA MET A 389 -25.63 -46.34 -45.91
C MET A 389 -27.01 -47.02 -45.87
N ALA A 390 -27.19 -48.06 -45.05
CA ALA A 390 -28.43 -48.84 -44.99
C ALA A 390 -29.47 -48.30 -43.99
N ALA A 391 -29.18 -47.21 -43.27
CA ALA A 391 -30.14 -46.54 -42.40
C ALA A 391 -31.16 -45.74 -43.24
N PRO A 392 -32.43 -46.17 -43.35
CA PRO A 392 -33.44 -45.44 -44.11
C PRO A 392 -33.88 -44.20 -43.33
N GLY A 393 -33.65 -43.02 -43.91
CA GLY A 393 -34.45 -41.83 -43.64
C GLY A 393 -34.33 -41.22 -42.24
N GLY A 394 -33.12 -40.91 -41.79
CA GLY A 394 -32.92 -39.82 -40.84
C GLY A 394 -32.69 -38.53 -41.62
N ARG A 395 -33.76 -37.76 -41.88
CA ARG A 395 -33.58 -36.32 -42.18
C ARG A 395 -32.74 -35.74 -41.03
N PRO A 396 -31.68 -34.96 -41.28
CA PRO A 396 -31.12 -34.13 -40.23
C PRO A 396 -32.22 -33.13 -39.86
N ASP A 397 -32.89 -33.39 -38.74
CA ASP A 397 -33.80 -32.41 -38.15
C ASP A 397 -32.94 -31.21 -37.79
N HIS A 398 -33.31 -30.10 -38.40
CA HIS A 398 -32.86 -28.78 -38.10
C HIS A 398 -33.50 -28.43 -36.74
N ASN A 399 -32.81 -28.76 -35.64
CA ASN A 399 -33.12 -28.19 -34.33
C ASN A 399 -32.51 -26.78 -34.32
N ASP A 400 -33.30 -25.86 -34.85
CA ASP A 400 -33.46 -24.53 -34.25
C ASP A 400 -34.05 -24.72 -32.84
N ASP A 401 -33.51 -23.94 -31.90
CA ASP A 401 -34.07 -23.56 -30.59
C ASP A 401 -34.15 -24.63 -29.48
N ASP A 402 -33.20 -24.51 -28.54
CA ASP A 402 -33.35 -24.55 -27.07
C ASP A 402 -31.92 -24.43 -26.51
N ASP A 403 -31.38 -23.22 -26.26
CA ASP A 403 -31.55 -22.46 -25.01
C ASP A 403 -31.59 -23.38 -23.78
N GLU A 404 -30.42 -23.58 -23.14
CA GLU A 404 -30.19 -23.49 -21.69
C GLU A 404 -28.82 -24.10 -21.33
N ASP A 405 -28.07 -23.37 -20.49
CA ASP A 405 -26.80 -23.69 -19.84
C ASP A 405 -25.51 -23.61 -20.66
N PHE A 406 -25.31 -22.44 -21.27
CA PHE A 406 -24.00 -21.78 -21.24
C PHE A 406 -23.79 -21.23 -19.83
N GLN A 407 -23.29 -22.08 -18.91
CA GLN A 407 -22.61 -21.56 -17.72
C GLN A 407 -21.33 -20.90 -18.22
N ASP A 408 -21.38 -19.57 -18.28
CA ASP A 408 -20.26 -18.72 -17.91
C ASP A 408 -19.74 -19.21 -16.55
N ASP A 409 -18.79 -20.14 -16.56
CA ASP A 409 -17.65 -20.03 -15.65
C ASP A 409 -16.74 -19.01 -16.36
N GLU A 410 -16.89 -17.71 -16.09
CA GLU A 410 -16.12 -17.02 -15.05
C GLU A 410 -14.67 -17.52 -14.98
N GLU A 411 -13.96 -17.49 -16.13
CA GLU A 411 -12.55 -17.09 -16.08
C GLU A 411 -12.55 -15.60 -15.74
N GLU A 412 -12.35 -15.33 -14.46
CA GLU A 412 -11.92 -14.08 -13.89
C GLU A 412 -10.72 -13.53 -14.68
N ASP A 413 -11.00 -12.72 -15.70
CA ASP A 413 -10.17 -11.57 -16.03
C ASP A 413 -10.35 -10.54 -14.90
N GLU A 414 -9.80 -10.84 -13.72
CA GLU A 414 -9.40 -9.80 -12.78
C GLU A 414 -8.21 -9.08 -13.40
N GLU A 415 -8.52 -7.89 -13.91
CA GLU A 415 -7.60 -6.76 -13.95
C GLU A 415 -6.93 -6.58 -12.56
N GLU A 416 -5.74 -7.14 -12.37
CA GLU A 416 -4.74 -6.49 -11.52
C GLU A 416 -3.74 -5.77 -12.43
N ASP A 417 -4.10 -4.51 -12.71
CA ASP A 417 -3.17 -3.44 -13.00
C ASP A 417 -2.12 -3.35 -11.87
N ASP A 418 -1.08 -4.17 -11.96
CA ASP A 418 0.17 -3.97 -11.24
C ASP A 418 0.97 -2.84 -11.90
N ASP A 419 0.42 -1.63 -11.79
CA ASP A 419 1.13 -0.37 -12.02
C ASP A 419 1.91 0.02 -10.73
N GLU A 420 2.63 -0.91 -10.11
CA GLU A 420 3.70 -0.58 -9.16
C GLU A 420 4.99 -0.27 -9.92
N LYS A 421 4.97 0.91 -10.54
CA LYS A 421 6.19 1.70 -10.65
C LYS A 421 6.77 1.90 -9.26
N SER A 422 7.79 1.10 -8.98
CA SER A 422 8.95 1.40 -8.16
C SER A 422 9.14 2.90 -7.93
N LYS A 423 8.62 3.40 -6.81
CA LYS A 423 9.16 4.61 -6.19
C LYS A 423 9.86 4.20 -4.91
N VAL A 424 11.15 3.94 -5.11
CA VAL A 424 12.21 4.06 -4.11
C VAL A 424 11.91 5.24 -3.18
N GLY A 425 11.77 4.92 -1.89
CA GLY A 425 11.52 5.87 -0.82
C GLY A 425 11.35 5.14 0.50
N GLY A 426 12.40 4.41 0.91
CA GLY A 426 12.48 3.86 2.25
C GLY A 426 12.79 4.98 3.23
N ASP A 427 11.81 5.31 4.07
CA ASP A 427 12.04 5.83 5.42
C ASP A 427 11.47 4.77 6.37
N GLY A 428 12.38 4.02 6.99
CA GLY A 428 12.05 3.04 8.00
C GLY A 428 11.96 3.72 9.36
N ASP A 429 10.77 3.71 9.94
CA ASP A 429 10.58 3.84 11.38
C ASP A 429 10.02 2.51 11.88
N GLY A 430 10.92 1.72 12.48
CA GLY A 430 10.59 0.49 13.18
C GLY A 430 10.32 0.81 14.64
N ASP A 431 9.04 0.93 15.00
CA ASP A 431 8.60 0.85 16.39
C ASP A 431 8.37 -0.62 16.74
N ASN A 432 9.34 -1.17 17.49
CA ASN A 432 9.33 -2.53 18.01
C ASN A 432 8.83 -2.48 19.47
N ASP A 433 7.51 -2.48 19.66
CA ASP A 433 6.89 -2.62 20.98
C ASP A 433 6.84 -4.09 21.38
N ASN A 434 7.91 -4.55 22.03
CA ASN A 434 7.97 -5.82 22.72
C ASN A 434 7.46 -5.67 24.16
N HIS A 435 6.16 -5.87 24.37
CA HIS A 435 5.59 -6.10 25.71
C HIS A 435 5.73 -7.58 26.06
N GLY A 436 6.79 -7.91 26.80
CA GLY A 436 6.97 -9.19 27.47
C GLY A 436 6.58 -9.07 28.94
N ASP A 437 5.43 -9.67 29.28
CA ASP A 437 4.96 -9.90 30.64
C ASP A 437 6.00 -10.65 31.47
N VAL A 438 6.33 -10.11 32.64
CA VAL A 438 7.09 -10.81 33.69
C VAL A 438 6.11 -11.19 34.79
N GLU A 439 5.72 -12.46 34.79
CA GLU A 439 5.07 -13.11 35.93
C GLU A 439 6.11 -13.32 37.04
N GLY A 440 5.82 -12.77 38.22
CA GLY A 440 6.62 -12.95 39.42
C GLY A 440 6.27 -14.24 40.17
N SER A 441 7.31 -14.95 40.59
CA SER A 441 7.32 -15.89 41.74
C SER A 441 8.29 -15.37 42.78
#